data_AF-A0A5B6VYK9-F1
#
_entry.id   AF-A0A5B6VYK9-F1
#
_cell.length_a   1.000
_cell.length_b   1.000
_cell.length_c   1.000
_cell.angle_alpha   90.00
_cell.angle_beta   90.00
_cell.angle_gamma   90.00
#
_symmetry.space_group_name_H-M   'P 1'
#
loop_
_entity.id
_entity.type
_entity.pdbx_description
1 polymer ?
#
loop_
_entity_poly.entity_id
_entity_poly.type
_entity_poly.pdbx_seq_one_letter_code
_entity_poly.pdbx_strand_id
1 'polypeptide(L)'
;MDVSLNLPTLPNLFCNEPASEVVSWEADEDECEFTSSSSDFFNDYDVDSLTNMFDSEVDQMLESNLLSRFYHLPDIVHARQEAVQWILKVHSFYRLRSETAYLSINYLDRFLSARALPQGKGWPMQLLSVSCLSLAAKMEETTVPILLDLQIIKPRFLFKPRTVERMEVLVMKTLKWRLRTITPFDFLHYFISCINNSQHNSLCHLFSCATNLIINTCKATDSLDYPPSAIAAAVTLRLTNHSVNDQDLAQLGCMHNRINKEIVKKIYENIKGRSFGLEPLMMSPSPTGVLDAAIHGTCKLLKIGNNNMNSINKGFNV
;
A
#
# COMPACT_ATOMS: atom_id res chain seq x y z
N MET A 1 -13.85 -65.70 12.55
CA MET A 1 -14.12 -64.81 11.40
C MET A 1 -13.59 -63.45 11.79
N ASP A 2 -12.30 -63.22 11.59
CA ASP A 2 -11.66 -61.94 11.89
C ASP A 2 -11.50 -61.17 10.59
N VAL A 3 -12.12 -59.99 10.53
CA VAL A 3 -12.09 -59.08 9.39
C VAL A 3 -10.94 -58.11 9.61
N SER A 4 -9.84 -58.31 8.90
CA SER A 4 -8.72 -57.37 8.80
C SER A 4 -9.11 -56.18 7.91
N LEU A 5 -9.29 -55.00 8.50
CA LEU A 5 -9.41 -53.73 7.78
C LEU A 5 -8.01 -53.19 7.47
N ASN A 6 -7.55 -53.36 6.23
CA ASN A 6 -6.39 -52.67 5.69
C ASN A 6 -6.76 -51.22 5.38
N LEU A 7 -6.27 -50.27 6.18
CA LEU A 7 -6.31 -48.84 5.86
C LEU A 7 -4.98 -48.44 5.18
N PRO A 8 -4.99 -47.69 4.05
CA PRO A 8 -3.75 -47.25 3.42
C PRO A 8 -3.03 -46.22 4.28
N THR A 9 -1.75 -46.44 4.55
CA THR A 9 -0.84 -45.50 5.20
C THR A 9 -0.68 -44.23 4.36
N LEU A 10 -1.09 -43.08 4.90
CA LEU A 10 -0.80 -41.77 4.33
C LEU A 10 0.73 -41.58 4.23
N PRO A 11 1.29 -41.02 3.15
CA PRO A 11 2.70 -40.66 3.12
C PRO A 11 2.93 -39.52 4.13
N ASN A 12 3.84 -39.78 5.07
CA ASN A 12 4.24 -38.87 6.12
C ASN A 12 4.87 -37.62 5.48
N LEU A 13 4.16 -36.49 5.52
CA LEU A 13 4.58 -35.18 5.00
C LEU A 13 5.48 -34.40 5.97
N PHE A 14 5.99 -35.05 7.02
CA PHE A 14 6.91 -34.44 7.96
C PHE A 14 8.36 -34.67 7.51
N CYS A 15 9.11 -33.57 7.43
CA CYS A 15 10.56 -33.60 7.24
C CYS A 15 11.20 -34.37 8.41
N ASN A 16 11.77 -35.54 8.12
CA ASN A 16 12.49 -36.36 9.09
C ASN A 16 13.94 -35.89 9.24
N GLU A 17 14.17 -34.58 9.37
CA GLU A 17 15.50 -34.07 9.68
C GLU A 17 15.78 -34.23 11.18
N PRO A 18 16.95 -34.75 11.57
CA PRO A 18 17.30 -34.93 12.97
C PRO A 18 17.41 -33.56 13.65
N ALA A 19 16.85 -33.45 14.85
CA ALA A 19 16.84 -32.22 15.67
C ALA A 19 18.24 -31.67 16.04
N SER A 20 19.32 -32.36 15.64
CA SER A 20 20.70 -31.92 15.79
C SER A 20 21.16 -30.90 14.75
N GLU A 21 20.38 -30.64 13.69
CA GLU A 21 20.71 -29.63 12.65
C GLU A 21 19.95 -28.30 12.83
N VAL A 22 19.20 -28.14 13.91
CA VAL A 22 18.54 -26.87 14.24
C VAL A 22 19.56 -25.90 14.82
N VAL A 23 20.11 -25.03 13.97
CA VAL A 23 20.98 -23.93 14.38
C VAL A 23 20.16 -22.96 15.24
N SER A 24 20.50 -22.84 16.52
CA SER A 24 19.98 -21.82 17.42
C SER A 24 20.58 -20.46 17.06
N TRP A 25 19.74 -19.48 16.76
CA TRP A 25 20.19 -18.11 16.53
C TRP A 25 20.38 -17.46 17.91
N GLU A 26 21.62 -17.42 18.39
CA GLU A 26 21.98 -16.49 19.47
C GLU A 26 21.98 -15.07 18.87
N ALA A 27 21.39 -14.14 19.62
CA ALA A 27 21.17 -12.77 19.17
C ALA A 27 22.47 -11.97 19.24
N ASP A 28 23.03 -11.63 18.08
CA ASP A 28 24.03 -10.58 17.97
C ASP A 28 23.32 -9.23 17.86
N GLU A 29 23.52 -8.38 18.87
CA GLU A 29 23.17 -6.97 18.86
C GLU A 29 24.15 -6.21 17.96
N ASP A 30 23.89 -6.16 16.66
CA ASP A 30 24.59 -5.25 15.75
C ASP A 30 23.78 -3.96 15.56
N GLU A 31 24.30 -2.86 16.13
CA GLU A 31 23.89 -1.50 15.80
C GLU A 31 24.10 -1.25 14.29
N CYS A 32 23.01 -1.11 13.54
CA CYS A 32 23.09 -0.70 12.14
C CYS A 32 23.37 0.81 12.03
N GLU A 33 24.65 1.19 12.02
CA GLU A 33 25.08 2.50 11.48
C GLU A 33 24.85 2.52 9.96
N PHE A 34 23.71 3.09 9.55
CA PHE A 34 23.39 3.32 8.14
C PHE A 34 24.19 4.51 7.60
N THR A 35 25.45 4.28 7.21
CA THR A 35 26.19 5.20 6.35
C THR A 35 26.14 4.70 4.90
N SER A 36 25.02 4.94 4.19
CA SER A 36 24.98 4.70 2.74
C SER A 36 25.45 5.94 1.99
N SER A 37 26.66 5.83 1.43
CA SER A 37 27.15 6.71 0.36
C SER A 37 26.11 6.74 -0.76
N SER A 38 25.47 7.89 -0.96
CA SER A 38 24.27 8.06 -1.79
C SER A 38 24.56 8.28 -3.28
N SER A 39 25.75 7.95 -3.78
CA SER A 39 26.16 8.30 -5.16
C SER A 39 26.06 7.19 -6.20
N ASP A 40 25.94 5.91 -5.81
CA ASP A 40 26.17 4.79 -6.75
C ASP A 40 24.90 3.96 -7.07
N PHE A 41 23.71 4.36 -6.60
CA PHE A 41 22.48 3.56 -6.69
C PHE A 41 21.69 3.66 -8.02
N PHE A 42 22.10 4.47 -9.01
CA PHE A 42 21.18 4.92 -10.06
C PHE A 42 21.61 4.73 -11.52
N ASN A 43 22.28 3.62 -11.88
CA ASN A 43 22.64 3.43 -13.30
C ASN A 43 22.44 2.04 -13.91
N ASP A 44 21.67 1.12 -13.33
CA ASP A 44 21.34 -0.11 -14.07
C ASP A 44 20.00 -0.72 -13.62
N TYR A 45 18.88 -0.10 -14.02
CA TYR A 45 17.62 -0.86 -14.02
C TYR A 45 17.69 -1.83 -15.18
N ASP A 46 17.74 -3.13 -14.86
CA ASP A 46 17.63 -4.18 -15.85
C ASP A 46 16.32 -4.02 -16.63
N VAL A 47 16.45 -3.65 -17.91
CA VAL A 47 15.33 -3.42 -18.84
C VAL A 47 14.49 -4.68 -18.98
N ASP A 48 15.09 -5.86 -18.85
CA ASP A 48 14.37 -7.13 -18.91
C ASP A 48 13.50 -7.33 -17.67
N SER A 49 14.04 -7.05 -16.48
CA SER A 49 13.24 -7.04 -15.24
C SER A 49 12.05 -6.07 -15.32
N LEU A 50 12.26 -4.85 -15.81
CA LEU A 50 11.19 -3.87 -15.95
C LEU A 50 10.16 -4.31 -17.00
N THR A 51 10.60 -4.90 -18.10
CA THR A 51 9.72 -5.47 -19.13
C THR A 51 8.84 -6.58 -18.55
N ASN A 52 9.42 -7.49 -17.76
CA ASN A 52 8.67 -8.55 -17.08
C ASN A 52 7.61 -7.99 -16.12
N MET A 53 7.89 -6.86 -15.45
CA MET A 53 6.91 -6.19 -14.60
C MET A 53 5.73 -5.63 -15.39
N PHE A 54 5.97 -4.97 -16.52
CA PHE A 54 4.92 -4.48 -17.41
C PHE A 54 4.09 -5.62 -18.00
N ASP A 55 4.74 -6.70 -18.42
CA ASP A 55 4.03 -7.86 -19.00
C ASP A 55 3.17 -8.56 -17.91
N SER A 56 3.70 -8.69 -16.69
CA SER A 56 2.97 -9.22 -15.54
C SER A 56 1.79 -8.33 -15.11
N GLU A 57 1.92 -7.00 -15.25
CA GLU A 57 0.84 -6.06 -15.02
C GLU A 57 -0.33 -6.30 -15.99
N VAL A 58 -0.05 -6.47 -17.28
CA VAL A 58 -1.08 -6.70 -18.30
C VAL A 58 -1.88 -7.98 -18.00
N ASP A 59 -1.18 -9.05 -17.63
CA ASP A 59 -1.83 -10.31 -17.25
C ASP A 59 -2.75 -10.16 -16.04
N GLN A 60 -2.35 -9.34 -15.06
CA GLN A 60 -3.14 -9.07 -13.85
C GLN A 60 -4.34 -8.16 -14.13
N MET A 61 -4.19 -7.17 -15.00
CA MET A 61 -5.28 -6.26 -15.41
C MET A 61 -6.36 -6.97 -16.23
N LEU A 62 -6.02 -7.99 -17.02
CA LEU A 62 -7.02 -8.76 -17.76
C LEU A 62 -8.01 -9.46 -16.82
N GLU A 63 -7.55 -9.89 -15.64
CA GLU A 63 -8.40 -10.45 -14.58
C GLU A 63 -9.29 -9.37 -13.92
N SER A 64 -8.84 -8.12 -13.91
CA SER A 64 -9.50 -7.00 -13.23
C SER A 64 -10.67 -6.42 -14.03
N ASN A 65 -10.69 -6.53 -15.37
CA ASN A 65 -11.80 -6.03 -16.22
C ASN A 65 -13.19 -6.63 -15.89
N LEU A 66 -13.25 -7.71 -15.09
CA LEU A 66 -14.47 -8.29 -14.53
C LEU A 66 -15.05 -7.48 -13.34
N LEU A 67 -14.28 -6.56 -12.75
CA LEU A 67 -14.65 -5.69 -11.61
C LEU A 67 -15.81 -4.76 -11.96
N SER A 68 -15.82 -4.21 -13.17
CA SER A 68 -16.86 -3.29 -13.66
C SER A 68 -18.30 -3.81 -13.50
N ARG A 69 -18.48 -5.14 -13.46
CA ARG A 69 -19.79 -5.79 -13.43
C ARG A 69 -20.51 -5.72 -12.07
N PHE A 70 -19.79 -5.52 -10.96
CA PHE A 70 -20.37 -5.58 -9.61
C PHE A 70 -20.52 -4.23 -8.90
N TYR A 71 -19.79 -3.19 -9.34
CA TYR A 71 -19.83 -1.86 -8.71
C TYR A 71 -20.99 -0.97 -9.14
N HIS A 72 -21.87 -1.43 -10.04
CA HIS A 72 -23.14 -0.75 -10.33
C HIS A 72 -24.16 -0.86 -9.19
N LEU A 73 -23.85 -1.60 -8.12
CA LEU A 73 -24.69 -1.72 -6.93
C LEU A 73 -24.20 -0.74 -5.84
N PRO A 74 -24.98 0.32 -5.52
CA PRO A 74 -24.56 1.36 -4.55
C PRO A 74 -24.16 0.80 -3.19
N ASP A 75 -24.84 -0.25 -2.73
CA ASP A 75 -24.57 -0.88 -1.43
C ASP A 75 -23.18 -1.51 -1.36
N ILE A 76 -22.70 -2.10 -2.48
CA ILE A 76 -21.38 -2.73 -2.54
C ILE A 76 -20.29 -1.64 -2.55
N VAL A 77 -20.52 -0.54 -3.27
CA VAL A 77 -19.61 0.59 -3.33
C VAL A 77 -19.41 1.19 -1.93
N HIS A 78 -20.50 1.43 -1.20
CA HIS A 78 -20.43 1.93 0.17
C HIS A 78 -19.73 0.93 1.11
N ALA A 79 -20.11 -0.34 1.06
CA ALA A 79 -19.50 -1.38 1.90
C ALA A 79 -17.99 -1.54 1.62
N ARG A 80 -17.55 -1.39 0.37
CA ARG A 80 -16.13 -1.35 0.01
C ARG A 80 -15.44 -0.14 0.63
N GLN A 81 -16.04 1.06 0.55
CA GLN A 81 -15.44 2.26 1.13
C GLN A 81 -15.22 2.11 2.64
N GLU A 82 -16.21 1.57 3.37
CA GLU A 82 -16.07 1.28 4.80
C GLU A 82 -14.95 0.25 5.08
N ALA A 83 -14.88 -0.81 4.27
CA ALA A 83 -13.83 -1.84 4.35
C ALA A 83 -12.43 -1.25 4.12
N VAL A 84 -12.24 -0.48 3.06
CA VAL A 84 -10.97 0.19 2.73
C VAL A 84 -10.58 1.16 3.84
N GLN A 85 -11.52 1.97 4.34
CA GLN A 85 -11.26 2.88 5.45
C GLN A 85 -10.82 2.14 6.71
N TRP A 86 -11.46 1.00 7.02
CA TRP A 86 -11.05 0.15 8.12
C TRP A 86 -9.64 -0.41 7.91
N ILE A 87 -9.34 -1.00 6.73
CA ILE A 87 -8.00 -1.52 6.40
C ILE A 87 -6.93 -0.45 6.61
N LEU A 88 -7.12 0.75 6.06
CA LEU A 88 -6.14 1.84 6.15
C LEU A 88 -5.94 2.32 7.58
N LYS A 89 -6.99 2.26 8.40
CA LYS A 89 -6.90 2.58 9.83
C LYS A 89 -6.08 1.54 10.59
N VAL A 90 -6.28 0.25 10.32
CA VAL A 90 -5.49 -0.83 10.94
C VAL A 90 -4.03 -0.74 10.50
N HIS A 91 -3.79 -0.56 9.20
CA HIS A 91 -2.46 -0.28 8.65
C HIS A 91 -1.76 0.86 9.38
N SER A 92 -2.44 2.00 9.56
CA SER A 92 -1.85 3.16 10.25
C SER A 92 -1.57 2.90 11.73
N PHE A 93 -2.40 2.10 12.41
CA PHE A 93 -2.24 1.82 13.84
C PHE A 93 -1.06 0.87 14.11
N TYR A 94 -0.96 -0.20 13.32
CA TYR A 94 0.12 -1.19 13.45
C TYR A 94 1.39 -0.78 12.69
N ARG A 95 1.37 0.36 11.98
CA ARG A 95 2.47 0.82 11.13
C ARG A 95 2.91 -0.24 10.13
N LEU A 96 1.93 -0.94 9.56
CA LEU A 96 2.17 -1.91 8.49
C LEU A 96 2.77 -1.19 7.28
N ARG A 97 3.47 -1.92 6.42
CA ARG A 97 3.97 -1.42 5.15
C ARG A 97 2.80 -1.01 4.26
N SER A 98 3.01 -0.01 3.41
CA SER A 98 1.96 0.47 2.51
C SER A 98 1.62 -0.55 1.42
N GLU A 99 2.60 -1.37 1.06
CA GLU A 99 2.46 -2.56 0.22
C GLU A 99 1.44 -3.53 0.83
N THR A 100 1.49 -3.76 2.15
CA THR A 100 0.51 -4.60 2.88
C THR A 100 -0.91 -4.05 2.77
N ALA A 101 -1.09 -2.73 2.96
CA ALA A 101 -2.40 -2.10 2.80
C ALA A 101 -2.92 -2.19 1.37
N TYR A 102 -2.05 -1.94 0.39
CA TYR A 102 -2.40 -2.01 -1.02
C TYR A 102 -2.78 -3.42 -1.44
N LEU A 103 -1.99 -4.43 -1.06
CA LEU A 103 -2.28 -5.84 -1.33
C LEU A 103 -3.60 -6.28 -0.68
N SER A 104 -3.86 -5.85 0.56
CA SER A 104 -5.13 -6.14 1.24
C SER A 104 -6.33 -5.61 0.45
N ILE A 105 -6.25 -4.37 -0.06
CA ILE A 105 -7.30 -3.76 -0.88
C ILE A 105 -7.40 -4.46 -2.24
N ASN A 106 -6.27 -4.81 -2.86
CA ASN A 106 -6.24 -5.58 -4.11
C ASN A 106 -6.94 -6.94 -3.94
N TYR A 107 -6.68 -7.65 -2.83
CA TYR A 107 -7.33 -8.93 -2.54
C TYR A 107 -8.83 -8.76 -2.31
N LEU A 108 -9.23 -7.71 -1.58
CA LEU A 108 -10.64 -7.37 -1.36
C LEU A 108 -11.36 -7.17 -2.71
N ASP A 109 -10.81 -6.32 -3.58
CA ASP A 109 -11.45 -5.97 -4.85
C ASP A 109 -11.51 -7.16 -5.81
N ARG A 110 -10.42 -7.92 -5.95
CA ARG A 110 -10.38 -9.15 -6.77
C ARG A 110 -11.32 -10.24 -6.23
N PHE A 111 -11.52 -10.30 -4.91
CA PHE A 111 -12.50 -11.22 -4.35
C PHE A 111 -13.93 -10.79 -4.70
N LEU A 112 -14.24 -9.50 -4.55
CA LEU A 112 -15.57 -8.95 -4.81
C LEU A 112 -15.97 -9.00 -6.30
N SER A 113 -15.01 -8.93 -7.23
CA SER A 113 -15.27 -9.20 -8.65
C SER A 113 -15.59 -10.65 -8.96
N ALA A 114 -15.01 -11.59 -8.21
CA ALA A 114 -15.18 -13.01 -8.49
C ALA A 114 -16.36 -13.63 -7.74
N ARG A 115 -16.75 -13.08 -6.58
CA ARG A 115 -17.78 -13.65 -5.70
C ARG A 115 -18.67 -12.60 -5.07
N ALA A 116 -19.98 -12.89 -5.09
CA ALA A 116 -20.95 -12.14 -4.30
C ALA A 116 -20.87 -12.54 -2.82
N LEU A 117 -20.94 -11.55 -1.93
CA LEU A 117 -21.09 -11.78 -0.49
C LEU A 117 -22.57 -11.87 -0.09
N PRO A 118 -22.89 -12.59 1.01
CA PRO A 118 -24.23 -12.57 1.59
C PRO A 118 -24.66 -11.14 1.95
N GLN A 119 -25.82 -10.72 1.44
CA GLN A 119 -26.34 -9.36 1.63
C GLN A 119 -26.99 -9.17 3.02
N GLY A 120 -27.10 -7.92 3.46
CA GLY A 120 -27.97 -7.51 4.57
C GLY A 120 -27.44 -7.69 6.00
N LYS A 121 -26.20 -8.16 6.20
CA LYS A 121 -25.66 -8.42 7.55
C LYS A 121 -24.35 -7.71 7.91
N GLY A 122 -23.67 -7.08 6.94
CA GLY A 122 -22.42 -6.31 7.13
C GLY A 122 -21.17 -7.12 7.54
N TRP A 123 -21.32 -8.13 8.40
CA TRP A 123 -20.23 -8.99 8.86
C TRP A 123 -19.47 -9.72 7.75
N PRO A 124 -20.06 -10.13 6.60
CA PRO A 124 -19.28 -10.82 5.56
C PRO A 124 -18.20 -9.92 4.96
N MET A 125 -18.51 -8.63 4.78
CA MET A 125 -17.55 -7.65 4.28
C MET A 125 -16.44 -7.40 5.31
N GLN A 126 -16.79 -7.27 6.59
CA GLN A 126 -15.79 -7.12 7.66
C GLN A 126 -14.88 -8.35 7.74
N LEU A 127 -15.46 -9.57 7.69
CA LEU A 127 -14.69 -10.81 7.72
C LEU A 127 -13.74 -10.90 6.52
N LEU A 128 -14.22 -10.55 5.32
CA LEU A 128 -13.39 -10.49 4.12
C LEU A 128 -12.23 -9.49 4.31
N SER A 129 -12.51 -8.29 4.81
CA SER A 129 -11.51 -7.23 5.05
C SER A 129 -10.42 -7.68 6.02
N VAL A 130 -10.81 -8.27 7.15
CA VAL A 130 -9.88 -8.83 8.16
C VAL A 130 -9.02 -9.92 7.53
N SER A 131 -9.62 -10.79 6.73
CA SER A 131 -8.93 -11.91 6.09
C SER A 131 -7.94 -11.44 5.03
N CYS A 132 -8.34 -10.47 4.19
CA CYS A 132 -7.45 -9.87 3.19
C CYS A 132 -6.25 -9.17 3.85
N LEU A 133 -6.47 -8.44 4.95
CA LEU A 133 -5.39 -7.77 5.66
C LEU A 133 -4.44 -8.76 6.34
N SER A 134 -4.99 -9.77 7.02
CA SER A 134 -4.19 -10.84 7.64
C SER A 134 -3.37 -11.61 6.60
N LEU A 135 -3.96 -11.90 5.44
CA LEU A 135 -3.26 -12.55 4.35
C LEU A 135 -2.15 -11.67 3.77
N ALA A 136 -2.43 -10.39 3.49
CA ALA A 136 -1.44 -9.44 3.00
C ALA A 136 -0.29 -9.26 3.99
N ALA A 137 -0.59 -9.16 5.29
CA ALA A 137 0.45 -9.04 6.32
C ALA A 137 1.35 -10.28 6.34
N LYS A 138 0.79 -11.48 6.18
CA LYS A 138 1.57 -12.73 6.04
C LYS A 138 2.41 -12.81 4.76
N MET A 139 2.09 -12.04 3.73
CA MET A 139 2.85 -12.01 2.49
C MET A 139 4.00 -11.00 2.53
N GLU A 140 3.84 -9.90 3.27
CA GLU A 140 4.69 -8.70 3.11
C GLU A 140 5.42 -8.26 4.38
N GLU A 141 4.92 -8.61 5.56
CA GLU A 141 5.51 -8.22 6.84
C GLU A 141 6.48 -9.28 7.36
N THR A 142 7.59 -8.83 7.94
CA THR A 142 8.53 -9.71 8.66
C THR A 142 7.93 -10.25 9.95
N THR A 143 7.13 -9.42 10.63
CA THR A 143 6.44 -9.77 11.86
C THR A 143 4.95 -9.46 11.73
N VAL A 144 4.13 -10.51 11.74
CA VAL A 144 2.67 -10.37 11.59
C VAL A 144 2.02 -10.24 12.98
N PRO A 145 1.22 -9.18 13.23
CA PRO A 145 0.44 -9.10 14.46
C PRO A 145 -0.50 -10.30 14.61
N ILE A 146 -0.77 -10.72 15.85
CA ILE A 146 -1.68 -11.84 16.10
C ILE A 146 -3.07 -11.47 15.57
N LEU A 147 -3.75 -12.46 15.01
CA LEU A 147 -5.03 -12.25 14.32
C LEU A 147 -6.13 -11.61 15.20
N LEU A 148 -6.08 -11.85 16.52
CA LEU A 148 -6.98 -11.18 17.44
C LEU A 148 -6.72 -9.67 17.47
N ASP A 149 -5.45 -9.28 17.51
CA ASP A 149 -5.03 -7.88 17.57
C ASP A 149 -5.41 -7.12 16.31
N LEU A 150 -5.25 -7.73 15.12
CA LEU A 150 -5.67 -7.11 13.85
C LEU A 150 -7.15 -6.65 13.83
N GLN A 151 -8.00 -7.21 14.70
CA GLN A 151 -9.43 -6.91 14.76
C GLN A 151 -9.81 -5.84 15.79
N ILE A 152 -8.96 -5.51 16.76
CA ILE A 152 -9.37 -4.73 17.96
C ILE A 152 -9.60 -3.23 17.69
N ILE A 153 -9.25 -2.73 16.51
CA ILE A 153 -9.41 -1.31 16.19
C ILE A 153 -10.85 -1.04 15.76
N LYS A 154 -11.68 -0.59 16.70
CA LYS A 154 -13.12 -0.31 16.52
C LYS A 154 -13.87 -1.49 15.87
N PRO A 155 -13.87 -2.70 16.47
CA PRO A 155 -14.53 -3.85 15.88
C PRO A 155 -16.04 -3.63 15.89
N ARG A 156 -16.65 -3.63 14.70
CA ARG A 156 -18.09 -3.85 14.58
C ARG A 156 -18.44 -5.32 14.84
N PHE A 157 -17.52 -6.22 14.51
CA PHE A 157 -17.60 -7.65 14.69
C PHE A 157 -16.25 -8.19 15.14
N LEU A 158 -16.26 -9.25 15.95
CA LEU A 158 -15.06 -9.98 16.36
C LEU A 158 -15.20 -11.44 15.91
N PHE A 159 -14.21 -11.93 15.18
CA PHE A 159 -14.23 -13.27 14.62
C PHE A 159 -13.24 -14.18 15.34
N LYS A 160 -13.65 -15.43 15.55
CA LYS A 160 -12.75 -16.48 16.02
C LYS A 160 -11.64 -16.69 14.99
N PRO A 161 -10.39 -16.98 15.40
CA PRO A 161 -9.28 -17.21 14.48
C PRO A 161 -9.60 -18.18 13.34
N ARG A 162 -10.17 -19.34 13.68
CA ARG A 162 -10.61 -20.36 12.71
C ARG A 162 -11.60 -19.86 11.65
N THR A 163 -12.41 -18.85 11.97
CA THR A 163 -13.35 -18.25 11.00
C THR A 163 -12.60 -17.42 9.97
N VAL A 164 -11.61 -16.63 10.41
CA VAL A 164 -10.77 -15.84 9.52
C VAL A 164 -9.89 -16.75 8.67
N GLU A 165 -9.24 -17.75 9.26
CA GLU A 165 -8.41 -18.72 8.51
C GLU A 165 -9.19 -19.42 7.39
N ARG A 166 -10.44 -19.81 7.64
CA ARG A 166 -11.33 -20.37 6.60
C ARG A 166 -11.61 -19.37 5.49
N MET A 167 -11.80 -18.11 5.85
CA MET A 167 -12.02 -17.05 4.88
C MET A 167 -10.74 -16.73 4.10
N GLU A 168 -9.56 -16.74 4.71
CA GLU A 168 -8.27 -16.61 4.02
C GLU A 168 -8.10 -17.70 2.97
N VAL A 169 -8.38 -18.97 3.32
CA VAL A 169 -8.36 -20.07 2.34
C VAL A 169 -9.36 -19.83 1.21
N LEU A 170 -10.54 -19.30 1.51
CA LEU A 170 -11.51 -18.95 0.49
C LEU A 170 -11.02 -17.82 -0.43
N VAL A 171 -10.37 -16.79 0.13
CA VAL A 171 -9.73 -15.70 -0.60
C VAL A 171 -8.66 -16.29 -1.52
N MET A 172 -7.68 -17.01 -0.99
CA MET A 172 -6.60 -17.65 -1.76
C MET A 172 -7.12 -18.51 -2.91
N LYS A 173 -8.13 -19.36 -2.65
CA LYS A 173 -8.76 -20.19 -3.70
C LYS A 173 -9.42 -19.34 -4.78
N THR A 174 -10.08 -18.25 -4.40
CA THR A 174 -10.76 -17.34 -5.33
C THR A 174 -9.77 -16.59 -6.21
N LEU A 175 -8.65 -16.17 -5.63
CA LEU A 175 -7.54 -15.53 -6.33
C LEU A 175 -6.61 -16.54 -7.04
N LYS A 176 -6.96 -17.83 -7.07
CA LYS A 176 -6.14 -18.90 -7.65
C LYS A 176 -4.69 -18.90 -7.13
N TRP A 177 -4.51 -18.56 -5.86
CA TRP A 177 -3.21 -18.41 -5.19
C TRP A 177 -2.29 -17.34 -5.77
N ARG A 178 -2.79 -16.47 -6.66
CA ARG A 178 -2.05 -15.33 -7.24
C ARG A 178 -2.07 -14.15 -6.27
N LEU A 179 -1.34 -14.28 -5.16
CA LEU A 179 -1.26 -13.27 -4.10
C LEU A 179 -0.16 -12.23 -4.34
N ARG A 180 0.89 -12.60 -5.08
CA ARG A 180 1.94 -11.67 -5.49
C ARG A 180 1.51 -10.96 -6.76
N THR A 181 1.07 -9.71 -6.63
CA THR A 181 0.70 -8.85 -7.75
C THR A 181 1.74 -7.75 -7.93
N ILE A 182 1.88 -7.26 -9.16
CA ILE A 182 2.64 -6.04 -9.43
C ILE A 182 1.84 -4.86 -8.86
N THR A 183 2.54 -3.98 -8.18
CA THR A 183 2.00 -2.82 -7.47
C THR A 183 2.62 -1.54 -8.03
N PRO A 184 1.98 -0.37 -7.80
CA PRO A 184 2.57 0.91 -8.18
C PRO A 184 3.93 1.14 -7.50
N PHE A 185 4.16 0.56 -6.33
CA PHE A 185 5.42 0.70 -5.58
C PHE A 185 6.61 0.11 -6.34
N ASP A 186 6.40 -1.00 -7.05
CA ASP A 186 7.45 -1.65 -7.83
C ASP A 186 7.98 -0.71 -8.94
N PHE A 187 7.11 0.12 -9.52
CA PHE A 187 7.48 1.07 -10.58
C PHE A 187 8.02 2.42 -10.07
N LEU A 188 7.78 2.78 -8.80
CA LEU A 188 8.17 4.09 -8.26
C LEU A 188 9.67 4.34 -8.35
N HIS A 189 10.45 3.31 -8.02
CA HIS A 189 11.91 3.38 -8.03
C HIS A 189 12.45 3.80 -9.40
N TYR A 190 11.95 3.14 -10.46
CA TYR A 190 12.28 3.47 -11.84
C TYR A 190 11.84 4.89 -12.23
N PHE A 191 10.57 5.24 -12.01
CA PHE A 191 10.06 6.56 -12.46
C PHE A 191 10.68 7.73 -11.72
N ILE A 192 10.91 7.62 -10.40
CA ILE A 192 11.59 8.65 -9.61
C ILE A 192 13.03 8.82 -10.10
N SER A 193 13.74 7.71 -10.39
CA SER A 193 15.10 7.76 -10.94
C SER A 193 15.15 8.46 -12.29
N CYS A 194 14.17 8.25 -13.17
CA CYS A 194 14.17 8.86 -14.49
C CYS A 194 14.01 10.39 -14.43
N ILE A 195 13.21 10.90 -13.49
CA ILE A 195 12.93 12.34 -13.38
C ILE A 195 13.94 13.06 -12.46
N ASN A 196 14.39 12.44 -11.37
CA ASN A 196 15.15 13.13 -10.32
C ASN A 196 16.67 13.18 -10.54
N ASN A 197 17.14 13.14 -11.79
CA ASN A 197 18.57 13.21 -12.15
C ASN A 197 19.27 14.54 -11.74
N SER A 198 18.59 15.48 -11.07
CA SER A 198 19.11 16.83 -10.83
C SER A 198 18.67 17.55 -9.54
N GLN A 199 17.84 16.97 -8.66
CA GLN A 199 17.38 17.68 -7.45
C GLN A 199 17.67 16.94 -6.14
N HIS A 200 18.38 17.63 -5.24
CA HIS A 200 18.75 17.24 -3.88
C HIS A 200 17.58 17.11 -2.89
N ASN A 201 16.35 16.94 -3.35
CA ASN A 201 15.26 16.55 -2.45
C ASN A 201 15.58 15.17 -1.88
N SER A 202 15.44 15.00 -0.57
CA SER A 202 15.62 13.69 0.07
C SER A 202 14.71 12.68 -0.63
N LEU A 203 15.31 11.72 -1.34
CA LEU A 203 14.57 10.67 -2.05
C LEU A 203 13.57 9.97 -1.13
N CYS A 204 13.95 9.77 0.15
CA CYS A 204 13.07 9.23 1.19
C CYS A 204 11.76 10.03 1.33
N HIS A 205 11.82 11.36 1.25
CA HIS A 205 10.63 12.21 1.29
C HIS A 205 9.76 12.01 0.03
N LEU A 206 10.37 11.92 -1.16
CA LEU A 206 9.63 11.64 -2.40
C LEU A 206 8.94 10.28 -2.36
N PHE A 207 9.62 9.23 -1.93
CA PHE A 207 9.02 7.89 -1.77
C PHE A 207 7.89 7.90 -0.74
N SER A 208 8.05 8.58 0.41
CA SER A 208 7.00 8.68 1.41
C SER A 208 5.77 9.43 0.86
N CYS A 209 5.96 10.57 0.18
CA CYS A 209 4.87 11.29 -0.46
C CYS A 209 4.19 10.46 -1.56
N ALA A 210 4.97 9.75 -2.39
CA ALA A 210 4.44 8.90 -3.45
C ALA A 210 3.58 7.77 -2.88
N THR A 211 4.08 7.14 -1.83
CA THR A 211 3.39 6.07 -1.10
C THR A 211 2.05 6.55 -0.55
N ASN A 212 2.02 7.71 0.10
CA ASN A 212 0.78 8.30 0.61
C ASN A 212 -0.22 8.61 -0.51
N LEU A 213 0.24 9.12 -1.65
CA LEU A 213 -0.63 9.37 -2.81
C LEU A 213 -1.20 8.08 -3.39
N ILE A 214 -0.37 7.04 -3.56
CA ILE A 214 -0.81 5.71 -4.03
C ILE A 214 -1.90 5.15 -3.11
N ILE A 215 -1.68 5.14 -1.80
CA ILE A 215 -2.67 4.67 -0.83
C ILE A 215 -3.97 5.47 -0.92
N ASN A 216 -3.88 6.78 -1.15
CA ASN A 216 -5.06 7.62 -1.35
C ASN A 216 -5.82 7.35 -2.65
N THR A 217 -5.14 6.89 -3.72
CA THR A 217 -5.84 6.45 -4.94
C THR A 217 -6.73 5.24 -4.68
N CYS A 218 -6.33 4.34 -3.77
CA CYS A 218 -7.09 3.12 -3.44
C CYS A 218 -8.46 3.41 -2.78
N LYS A 219 -8.59 4.59 -2.15
CA LYS A 219 -9.86 5.06 -1.56
C LYS A 219 -10.90 5.42 -2.63
N ALA A 220 -10.45 5.82 -3.81
CA ALA A 220 -11.34 6.15 -4.91
C ALA A 220 -11.98 4.87 -5.47
N THR A 221 -13.27 4.93 -5.77
CA THR A 221 -14.00 3.85 -6.46
C THR A 221 -13.64 3.79 -7.94
N ASP A 222 -13.24 4.94 -8.50
CA ASP A 222 -12.97 5.11 -9.93
C ASP A 222 -11.55 4.67 -10.32
N SER A 223 -10.75 4.23 -9.34
CA SER A 223 -9.33 3.88 -9.51
C SER A 223 -9.04 2.39 -9.57
N LEU A 224 -10.08 1.54 -9.61
CA LEU A 224 -9.92 0.09 -9.58
C LEU A 224 -9.28 -0.51 -10.83
N ASP A 225 -9.52 0.12 -11.99
CA ASP A 225 -9.11 -0.40 -13.29
C ASP A 225 -7.85 0.30 -13.84
N TYR A 226 -7.11 0.99 -12.96
CA TYR A 226 -5.90 1.68 -13.36
C TYR A 226 -4.67 0.76 -13.29
N PRO A 227 -3.81 0.76 -14.33
CA PRO A 227 -2.55 0.04 -14.30
C PRO A 227 -1.67 0.55 -13.15
N PRO A 228 -1.09 -0.34 -12.32
CA PRO A 228 -0.01 0.00 -11.39
C PRO A 228 1.04 0.98 -11.92
N SER A 229 1.54 0.77 -13.15
CA SER A 229 2.52 1.60 -13.85
C SER A 229 1.98 3.00 -14.13
N ALA A 230 0.72 3.11 -14.55
CA ALA A 230 0.08 4.40 -14.80
C ALA A 230 -0.17 5.18 -13.49
N ILE A 231 -0.53 4.49 -12.40
CA ILE A 231 -0.65 5.10 -11.07
C ILE A 231 0.70 5.65 -10.63
N ALA A 232 1.76 4.83 -10.70
CA ALA A 232 3.11 5.23 -10.31
C ALA A 232 3.65 6.41 -11.14
N ALA A 233 3.43 6.39 -12.45
CA ALA A 233 3.80 7.49 -13.35
C ALA A 233 3.05 8.79 -13.01
N ALA A 234 1.73 8.73 -12.84
CA ALA A 234 0.92 9.91 -12.49
C ALA A 234 1.32 10.52 -11.14
N VAL A 235 1.55 9.66 -10.14
CA VAL A 235 2.03 10.08 -8.81
C VAL A 235 3.40 10.73 -8.90
N THR A 236 4.33 10.14 -9.66
CA THR A 236 5.68 10.68 -9.81
C THR A 236 5.64 12.05 -10.48
N LEU A 237 4.95 12.18 -11.62
CA LEU A 237 4.77 13.47 -12.32
C LEU A 237 4.14 14.53 -11.41
N ARG A 238 3.16 14.14 -10.57
CA ARG A 238 2.51 15.06 -9.63
C ARG A 238 3.47 15.59 -8.58
N LEU A 239 4.35 14.75 -8.05
CA LEU A 239 5.31 15.14 -7.01
C LEU A 239 6.47 15.96 -7.54
N THR A 240 6.89 15.69 -8.77
CA THR A 240 7.98 16.41 -9.43
C THR A 240 7.50 17.68 -10.15
N ASN A 241 6.20 18.01 -10.05
CA ASN A 241 5.55 19.16 -10.69
C ASN A 241 5.64 19.18 -12.23
N HIS A 242 5.74 18.00 -12.84
CA HIS A 242 5.67 17.85 -14.29
C HIS A 242 4.22 17.73 -14.77
N SER A 243 3.99 18.14 -16.02
CA SER A 243 2.69 18.02 -16.67
C SER A 243 2.51 16.63 -17.31
N VAL A 244 1.29 16.25 -17.66
CA VAL A 244 1.02 15.02 -18.42
C VAL A 244 1.01 15.32 -19.92
N ASN A 245 2.12 15.90 -20.40
CA ASN A 245 2.36 16.17 -21.82
C ASN A 245 3.43 15.21 -22.36
N ASP A 246 3.53 15.07 -23.67
CA ASP A 246 4.47 14.13 -24.31
C ASP A 246 5.93 14.38 -23.93
N GLN A 247 6.32 15.64 -23.75
CA GLN A 247 7.68 16.01 -23.35
C GLN A 247 8.03 15.56 -21.93
N ASP A 248 7.08 15.63 -21.00
CA ASP A 248 7.28 15.23 -19.61
C ASP A 248 7.18 13.71 -19.45
N LEU A 249 6.29 13.06 -20.21
CA LEU A 249 6.23 11.61 -20.25
C LEU A 249 7.50 11.00 -20.84
N ALA A 250 8.14 11.64 -21.82
CA ALA A 250 9.43 11.20 -22.34
C ALA A 250 10.54 11.19 -21.26
N GLN A 251 10.40 11.99 -20.19
CA GLN A 251 11.32 11.97 -19.05
C GLN A 251 11.14 10.73 -18.15
N LEU A 252 10.09 9.93 -18.33
CA LEU A 252 9.92 8.63 -17.66
C LEU A 252 10.76 7.52 -18.31
N GLY A 253 11.71 7.88 -19.19
CA GLY A 253 12.68 6.95 -19.78
C GLY A 253 12.12 6.09 -20.91
N CYS A 254 12.81 5.00 -21.26
CA CYS A 254 12.51 4.19 -22.44
C CYS A 254 11.12 3.51 -22.41
N MET A 255 10.56 3.30 -21.22
CA MET A 255 9.29 2.60 -21.04
C MET A 255 8.04 3.49 -21.10
N HIS A 256 8.19 4.80 -21.32
CA HIS A 256 7.06 5.73 -21.36
C HIS A 256 5.98 5.37 -22.40
N ASN A 257 6.37 4.71 -23.49
CA ASN A 257 5.45 4.29 -24.55
C ASN A 257 4.52 3.13 -24.16
N ARG A 258 4.88 2.35 -23.13
CA ARG A 258 4.02 1.27 -22.61
C ARG A 258 2.91 1.79 -21.70
N ILE A 259 2.95 3.07 -21.33
CA ILE A 259 2.02 3.67 -20.39
C ILE A 259 0.88 4.36 -21.16
N ASN A 260 -0.37 4.08 -20.77
CA ASN A 260 -1.51 4.76 -21.35
C ASN A 260 -1.62 6.20 -20.82
N LYS A 261 -1.28 7.17 -21.68
CA LYS A 261 -1.26 8.61 -21.38
C LYS A 261 -2.61 9.16 -20.91
N GLU A 262 -3.72 8.67 -21.48
CA GLU A 262 -5.06 9.11 -21.10
C GLU A 262 -5.41 8.67 -19.67
N ILE A 263 -5.02 7.46 -19.31
CA ILE A 263 -5.21 6.94 -17.95
C ILE A 263 -4.35 7.72 -16.96
N VAL A 264 -3.07 7.97 -17.27
CA VAL A 264 -2.19 8.80 -16.45
C VAL A 264 -2.79 10.18 -16.21
N LYS A 265 -3.32 10.82 -17.26
CA LYS A 265 -3.95 12.15 -17.16
C LYS A 265 -5.18 12.13 -16.25
N LYS A 266 -6.04 11.11 -16.37
CA LYS A 266 -7.21 10.93 -15.48
C LYS A 266 -6.77 10.79 -14.01
N ILE A 267 -5.78 9.95 -13.74
CA ILE A 267 -5.24 9.75 -12.39
C ILE A 267 -4.63 11.04 -11.85
N TYR A 268 -3.82 11.72 -12.66
CA TYR A 268 -3.15 12.97 -12.30
C TYR A 268 -4.15 14.06 -11.90
N GLU A 269 -5.21 14.27 -12.69
CA GLU A 269 -6.26 15.24 -12.37
C GLU A 269 -7.07 14.84 -11.13
N ASN A 270 -7.36 13.54 -10.96
CA ASN A 270 -8.01 13.02 -9.74
C ASN A 270 -7.18 13.28 -8.47
N ILE A 271 -5.85 13.13 -8.56
CA ILE A 271 -4.93 13.44 -7.47
C ILE A 271 -4.86 14.97 -7.25
N LYS A 272 -4.84 15.77 -8.32
CA LYS A 272 -4.77 17.23 -8.23
C LYS A 272 -6.03 17.86 -7.62
N GLY A 273 -7.22 17.35 -7.97
CA GLY A 273 -8.51 17.87 -7.50
C GLY A 273 -8.82 17.53 -6.04
N ARG A 274 -8.08 16.61 -5.42
CA ARG A 274 -8.21 16.28 -4.00
C ARG A 274 -7.23 17.14 -3.21
N SER A 275 -7.74 18.12 -2.47
CA SER A 275 -7.00 18.82 -1.43
C SER A 275 -6.63 17.81 -0.34
N PHE A 276 -5.53 17.09 -0.51
CA PHE A 276 -5.02 16.17 0.51
C PHE A 276 -4.45 17.00 1.66
N GLY A 277 -5.33 17.47 2.54
CA GLY A 277 -4.91 17.80 3.89
C GLY A 277 -4.24 16.55 4.45
N LEU A 278 -2.96 16.65 4.81
CA LEU A 278 -2.40 15.78 5.84
C LEU A 278 -3.16 16.11 7.12
N GLU A 279 -4.39 15.60 7.25
CA GLU A 279 -5.05 15.58 8.55
C GLU A 279 -4.33 14.46 9.31
N PRO A 280 -3.56 14.77 10.37
CA PRO A 280 -3.07 13.73 11.24
C PRO A 280 -4.33 13.04 11.76
N LEU A 281 -4.48 11.75 11.49
CA LEU A 281 -5.50 10.95 12.14
C LEU A 281 -5.19 11.00 13.63
N MET A 282 -5.79 11.97 14.33
CA MET A 282 -5.55 12.21 15.74
C MET A 282 -5.86 10.92 16.48
N MET A 283 -4.83 10.33 17.07
CA MET A 283 -5.02 9.36 18.12
C MET A 283 -5.73 10.09 19.26
N SER A 284 -6.85 9.55 19.72
CA SER A 284 -7.43 9.93 21.00
C SER A 284 -6.36 9.77 22.08
N PRO A 285 -6.13 10.77 22.96
CA PRO A 285 -5.17 10.62 24.04
C PRO A 285 -5.58 9.43 24.90
N SER A 286 -4.61 8.56 25.20
CA SER A 286 -4.75 7.48 26.17
C SER A 286 -5.25 8.06 27.50
N PRO A 287 -6.08 7.32 28.26
CA PRO A 287 -6.58 7.78 29.54
C PRO A 287 -5.41 8.11 30.48
N THR A 288 -5.50 9.30 31.05
CA THR A 288 -4.58 9.98 31.95
C THR A 288 -3.93 9.05 32.99
N GLY A 289 -2.60 9.09 33.11
CA GLY A 289 -1.93 8.68 34.35
C GLY A 289 -0.58 7.96 34.24
N VAL A 290 0.38 8.37 33.40
CA VAL A 290 1.81 8.10 33.64
C VAL A 290 2.64 9.28 33.14
N LEU A 291 3.64 9.70 33.93
CA LEU A 291 4.35 10.98 33.89
C LEU A 291 5.10 11.33 32.60
N ASP A 292 5.13 12.64 32.31
CA ASP A 292 6.04 13.33 31.40
C ASP A 292 7.52 13.11 31.76
N ALA A 293 8.35 12.83 30.74
CA ALA A 293 9.77 13.18 30.72
C ALA A 293 10.25 13.39 29.27
N ALA A 294 10.25 14.67 28.87
CA ALA A 294 11.09 15.36 27.90
C ALA A 294 11.83 14.57 26.79
N ILE A 295 11.60 14.98 25.53
CA ILE A 295 12.69 15.46 24.65
C ILE A 295 12.20 16.68 23.88
N HIS A 296 12.76 17.84 24.24
CA HIS A 296 12.64 19.11 23.53
C HIS A 296 13.52 19.04 22.26
N GLY A 297 12.92 19.13 21.08
CA GLY A 297 13.62 19.22 19.80
C GLY A 297 12.87 20.15 18.86
N THR A 298 12.95 21.46 19.13
CA THR A 298 12.34 22.52 18.31
C THR A 298 12.93 22.56 16.90
N CYS A 299 12.16 22.12 15.90
CA CYS A 299 12.42 22.40 14.50
C CYS A 299 11.78 23.76 14.14
N LYS A 300 12.58 24.82 14.08
CA LYS A 300 12.17 26.16 13.64
C LYS A 300 11.88 26.15 12.14
N LEU A 301 10.64 26.46 11.77
CA LEU A 301 10.26 26.86 10.42
C LEU A 301 10.96 28.17 10.03
N LEU A 302 11.83 28.11 9.01
CA LEU A 302 12.38 29.26 8.33
C LEU A 302 11.27 29.93 7.49
N LYS A 303 10.78 31.08 7.97
CA LYS A 303 10.03 32.04 7.13
C LYS A 303 11.02 32.72 6.18
N ILE A 304 10.89 32.44 4.89
CA ILE A 304 11.51 33.23 3.83
C ILE A 304 10.82 34.59 3.81
N GLY A 305 11.56 35.63 4.18
CA GLY A 305 11.14 37.02 4.14
C GLY A 305 11.18 37.56 2.72
N ASN A 306 10.09 38.20 2.30
CA ASN A 306 10.05 38.99 1.08
C ASN A 306 10.22 40.46 1.47
N ASN A 307 11.42 40.99 1.26
CA ASN A 307 11.70 42.42 1.36
C ASN A 307 11.28 43.08 0.04
N ASN A 308 10.39 44.06 0.11
CA ASN A 308 10.48 45.21 -0.79
C ASN A 308 10.12 46.48 -0.01
N MET A 309 11.15 47.27 0.21
CA MET A 309 11.09 48.67 0.59
C MET A 309 10.30 49.44 -0.45
N ASN A 310 9.42 50.34 -0.01
CA ASN A 310 9.55 51.74 -0.38
C ASN A 310 8.92 52.64 0.68
N SER A 311 9.79 53.45 1.26
CA SER A 311 9.59 54.60 2.12
C SER A 311 8.71 55.69 1.50
N ILE A 312 7.97 56.43 2.33
CA ILE A 312 7.88 57.92 2.44
C ILE A 312 6.77 58.20 3.48
N ASN A 313 7.08 58.49 4.75
CA ASN A 313 7.40 59.78 5.41
C ASN A 313 6.23 60.77 5.64
N LYS A 314 6.06 61.14 6.93
CA LYS A 314 5.33 62.31 7.52
C LYS A 314 3.79 62.25 7.50
N GLY A 315 3.03 62.60 8.53
CA GLY A 315 3.27 63.18 9.86
C GLY A 315 1.91 63.57 10.48
N PHE A 316 1.86 63.64 11.82
CA PHE A 316 0.95 64.42 12.69
C PHE A 316 -0.38 64.98 12.13
N ASN A 317 -1.52 64.65 12.76
CA ASN A 317 -2.15 65.44 13.84
C ASN A 317 -3.63 65.06 14.07
N VAL A 318 -3.98 65.05 15.37
CA VAL A 318 -5.32 65.17 16.03
C VAL A 318 -6.36 64.09 15.78
#